data_AF-A0A7S4W7A0-F1
#
_entry.id   AF-A0A7S4W7A0-F1
#
_cell.length_a   1.000
_cell.length_b   1.000
_cell.length_c   1.000
_cell.angle_alpha   90.00
_cell.angle_beta   90.00
_cell.angle_gamma   90.00
#
_symmetry.space_group_name_H-M   'P 1'
#
loop_
_entity.id
_entity.type
_entity.pdbx_description
1 polymer ?
#
loop_
_entity_poly.entity_id
_entity_poly.type
_entity_poly.pdbx_seq_one_letter_code
_entity_poly.pdbx_strand_id
1 'polypeptide(L)'
;MVDVIVGVSTGLIASLFYRYDGEHTCLPAVFLGTLYWFFYGTAFVLGILEIISGELETGVVRFMAVAVKTFVLSLGTTFGMQIVLKEPKDAWFDYDGNCGNIDLDDQWWRIPLYLLCSASALGQYRFPIVDYWRALSVQLVGYEVQYQVFLFLRTRHSQDLQDTAAANLLGAIGAVVFAAIMSYFVESITYYYHARVLQRRKGKYSPFGEFLYSTCETYVRVTNRLGFGKKNDLVYLEMSEKLRKQREELEDTNHSRTDITLTEEEEMVFLEAVIQAEDLNIWALLMPTLYQLVPGSLIARLWFNTIFLPPLDSECKVIDGTDYNFVKPVQSASHAVFESLLVTAVSLALGTLIGFGVVEYGTYILTKLFCCKNENQQITSDPNASADSIGTINLRKSSRNFFSHTINENNPSSDLYTIDENDPASDSERNTEDTNVNEEAGFDDDNITETNNDLLQPLL
;
A
#
# COMPACT_ATOMS: atom_id res chain seq x y z
N MET A 1 13.90 -17.65 7.38
CA MET A 1 13.44 -18.99 7.82
C MET A 1 11.93 -19.12 7.77
N VAL A 2 11.17 -18.16 8.34
CA VAL A 2 9.69 -18.16 8.28
C VAL A 2 9.16 -18.25 6.84
N ASP A 3 9.67 -17.42 5.92
CA ASP A 3 9.25 -17.42 4.51
C ASP A 3 9.48 -18.77 3.81
N VAL A 4 10.54 -19.49 4.17
CA VAL A 4 10.81 -20.84 3.62
C VAL A 4 9.76 -21.82 4.13
N ILE A 5 9.46 -21.83 5.43
CA ILE A 5 8.46 -22.73 6.04
C ILE A 5 7.07 -22.45 5.44
N VAL A 6 6.71 -21.18 5.29
CA VAL A 6 5.47 -20.75 4.65
C VAL A 6 5.44 -21.24 3.20
N GLY A 7 6.51 -20.97 2.44
CA GLY A 7 6.62 -21.40 1.04
C GLY A 7 6.46 -22.90 0.88
N VAL A 8 7.19 -23.70 1.66
CA VAL A 8 7.12 -25.17 1.64
C VAL A 8 5.74 -25.67 2.03
N SER A 9 5.12 -25.10 3.08
CA SER A 9 3.78 -25.50 3.52
C SER A 9 2.74 -25.22 2.44
N THR A 10 2.80 -24.04 1.81
CA THR A 10 1.95 -23.69 0.66
C THR A 10 2.17 -24.66 -0.50
N GLY A 11 3.44 -24.97 -0.82
CA GLY A 11 3.88 -26.01 -1.76
C GLY A 11 3.15 -27.33 -1.55
N LEU A 12 3.24 -27.86 -0.33
CA LEU A 12 2.65 -29.13 0.07
C LEU A 12 1.12 -29.10 -0.03
N ILE A 13 0.47 -28.10 0.57
CA ILE A 13 -1.00 -28.03 0.65
C ILE A 13 -1.61 -27.89 -0.75
N ALA A 14 -1.11 -26.97 -1.57
CA ALA A 14 -1.63 -26.75 -2.92
C ALA A 14 -1.42 -27.98 -3.82
N SER A 15 -0.26 -28.64 -3.70
CA SER A 15 0.01 -29.86 -4.48
C SER A 15 -0.83 -31.05 -4.04
N LEU A 16 -1.08 -31.18 -2.74
CA LEU A 16 -1.98 -32.20 -2.20
C LEU A 16 -3.41 -31.97 -2.68
N PHE A 17 -3.86 -30.71 -2.70
CA PHE A 17 -5.16 -30.33 -3.22
C PHE A 17 -5.30 -30.68 -4.70
N TYR A 18 -4.34 -30.26 -5.53
CA TYR A 18 -4.31 -30.58 -6.96
C TYR A 18 -4.36 -32.09 -7.24
N ARG A 19 -3.55 -32.86 -6.51
CA ARG A 19 -3.51 -34.32 -6.65
C ARG A 19 -4.80 -35.00 -6.19
N TYR A 20 -5.46 -34.46 -5.17
CA TYR A 20 -6.70 -35.03 -4.63
C TYR A 20 -7.92 -34.71 -5.51
N ASP A 21 -7.92 -33.55 -6.17
CA ASP A 21 -8.98 -33.10 -7.08
C ASP A 21 -8.87 -33.70 -8.50
N GLY A 22 -7.95 -34.66 -8.70
CA GLY A 22 -7.80 -35.36 -9.98
C GLY A 22 -7.16 -34.52 -11.08
N GLU A 23 -6.31 -33.54 -10.72
CA GLU A 23 -5.52 -32.75 -11.69
C GLU A 23 -6.35 -31.84 -12.62
N HIS A 24 -7.64 -31.66 -12.30
CA HIS A 24 -8.56 -30.80 -13.05
C HIS A 24 -8.45 -29.32 -12.66
N THR A 25 -7.91 -29.02 -11.48
CA THR A 25 -7.75 -27.66 -11.01
C THR A 25 -6.49 -27.00 -11.60
N CYS A 26 -6.61 -25.73 -11.99
CA CYS A 26 -5.50 -24.91 -12.43
C CYS A 26 -4.45 -24.74 -11.32
N LEU A 27 -3.35 -25.50 -11.38
CA LEU A 27 -2.30 -25.51 -10.37
C LEU A 27 -1.68 -24.11 -10.16
N PRO A 28 -1.34 -23.33 -11.22
CA PRO A 28 -0.90 -21.95 -11.04
C PRO A 28 -1.94 -21.08 -10.35
N ALA A 29 -3.24 -21.25 -10.57
CA ALA A 29 -4.24 -20.43 -9.88
C ALA A 29 -4.28 -20.69 -8.37
N VAL A 30 -4.11 -21.95 -7.93
CA VAL A 30 -4.05 -22.31 -6.51
C VAL A 30 -2.79 -21.73 -5.85
N PHE A 31 -1.64 -21.85 -6.51
CA PHE A 31 -0.39 -21.27 -6.04
C PHE A 31 -0.40 -19.75 -6.06
N LEU A 32 -0.96 -19.16 -7.10
CA LEU A 32 -1.13 -17.72 -7.20
C LEU A 32 -2.07 -17.21 -6.14
N GLY A 33 -3.23 -17.83 -5.94
CA GLY A 33 -4.18 -17.42 -4.91
C GLY A 33 -3.61 -17.50 -3.48
N THR A 34 -2.66 -18.41 -3.22
CA THR A 34 -2.02 -18.58 -1.91
C THR A 34 -0.76 -17.74 -1.73
N LEU A 35 0.05 -17.58 -2.78
CA LEU A 35 1.28 -16.78 -2.76
C LEU A 35 1.04 -15.29 -3.02
N TYR A 36 -0.09 -14.93 -3.65
CA TYR A 36 -0.54 -13.55 -3.80
C TYR A 36 -0.52 -12.80 -2.48
N TRP A 37 -0.81 -13.49 -1.38
CA TRP A 37 -0.75 -12.93 -0.03
C TRP A 37 0.65 -12.62 0.48
N PHE A 38 1.69 -13.10 -0.16
CA PHE A 38 3.07 -12.95 0.31
C PHE A 38 3.96 -12.22 -0.69
N PHE A 39 3.48 -12.01 -1.91
CA PHE A 39 4.17 -11.26 -2.94
C PHE A 39 3.98 -9.77 -2.68
N TYR A 40 4.99 -9.10 -2.15
CA TYR A 40 4.97 -7.66 -1.87
C TYR A 40 4.99 -6.80 -3.16
N GLY A 41 4.05 -7.00 -4.08
CA GLY A 41 3.92 -6.28 -5.35
C GLY A 41 3.91 -4.75 -5.16
N THR A 42 3.38 -4.24 -4.06
CA THR A 42 3.42 -2.81 -3.75
C THR A 42 4.80 -2.33 -3.42
N ALA A 43 5.61 -3.16 -2.75
CA ALA A 43 6.98 -2.81 -2.44
C ALA A 43 7.87 -2.88 -3.68
N PHE A 44 7.49 -3.68 -4.68
CA PHE A 44 8.07 -3.65 -6.04
C PHE A 44 7.72 -2.34 -6.76
N VAL A 45 6.44 -1.94 -6.77
CA VAL A 45 5.99 -0.67 -7.36
C VAL A 45 6.58 0.55 -6.63
N LEU A 46 6.62 0.51 -5.30
CA LEU A 46 7.22 1.55 -4.46
C LEU A 46 8.72 1.66 -4.68
N GLY A 47 9.44 0.54 -4.74
CA GLY A 47 10.87 0.56 -5.05
C GLY A 47 11.14 1.21 -6.40
N ILE A 48 10.32 0.91 -7.42
CA ILE A 48 10.40 1.57 -8.73
C ILE A 48 10.05 3.06 -8.63
N LEU A 49 9.01 3.44 -7.90
CA LEU A 49 8.64 4.84 -7.71
C LEU A 49 9.73 5.64 -6.99
N GLU A 50 10.33 5.09 -5.94
CA GLU A 50 11.46 5.68 -5.20
C GLU A 50 12.70 5.83 -6.08
N ILE A 51 12.99 4.81 -6.90
CA ILE A 51 14.05 4.87 -7.92
C ILE A 51 13.78 6.01 -8.92
N ILE A 52 12.54 6.17 -9.39
CA ILE A 52 12.15 7.22 -10.34
C ILE A 52 12.14 8.60 -9.67
N SER A 53 11.82 8.71 -8.38
CA SER A 53 11.79 9.97 -7.64
C SER A 53 13.18 10.45 -7.20
N GLY A 54 14.24 9.71 -7.52
CA GLY A 54 15.62 10.07 -7.20
C GLY A 54 16.13 9.51 -5.87
N GLU A 55 15.30 8.75 -5.14
CA GLU A 55 15.70 8.03 -3.92
C GLU A 55 16.23 6.63 -4.29
N LEU A 56 17.32 6.61 -5.07
CA LEU A 56 17.84 5.38 -5.66
C LEU A 56 18.21 4.33 -4.61
N GLU A 57 18.83 4.74 -3.50
CA GLU A 57 19.33 3.82 -2.48
C GLU A 57 18.20 3.12 -1.72
N THR A 58 17.22 3.88 -1.22
CA THR A 58 16.06 3.33 -0.48
C THR A 58 15.18 2.47 -1.40
N GLY A 59 14.94 2.94 -2.62
CA GLY A 59 14.14 2.24 -3.61
C GLY A 59 14.76 0.91 -4.07
N VAL A 60 16.07 0.90 -4.39
CA VAL A 60 16.79 -0.33 -4.78
C VAL A 60 16.85 -1.32 -3.63
N VAL A 61 17.15 -0.88 -2.41
CA VAL A 61 17.22 -1.77 -1.24
C VAL A 61 15.86 -2.41 -0.95
N ARG A 62 14.78 -1.63 -1.00
CA ARG A 62 13.41 -2.16 -0.80
C ARG A 62 13.03 -3.14 -1.91
N PHE A 63 13.29 -2.77 -3.17
CA PHE A 63 13.05 -3.64 -4.32
C PHE A 63 13.79 -4.97 -4.19
N MET A 64 15.09 -4.93 -3.86
CA MET A 64 15.92 -6.12 -3.74
C MET A 64 15.48 -7.00 -2.56
N ALA A 65 15.19 -6.41 -1.40
CA ALA A 65 14.70 -7.15 -0.23
C ALA A 65 13.39 -7.90 -0.55
N VAL A 66 12.49 -7.25 -1.29
CA VAL A 66 11.22 -7.83 -1.71
C VAL A 66 11.43 -8.93 -2.75
N ALA A 67 12.27 -8.69 -3.76
CA ALA A 67 12.59 -9.68 -4.78
C ALA A 67 13.19 -10.94 -4.14
N VAL A 68 14.12 -10.79 -3.19
CA VAL A 68 14.73 -11.90 -2.46
C VAL A 68 13.69 -12.69 -1.64
N LYS A 69 12.81 -12.00 -0.89
CA LYS A 69 11.73 -12.68 -0.13
C LYS A 69 10.79 -13.45 -1.05
N THR A 70 10.38 -12.82 -2.14
CA THR A 70 9.50 -13.39 -3.16
C THR A 70 10.14 -14.64 -3.79
N PHE A 71 11.43 -14.55 -4.14
CA PHE A 71 12.21 -15.67 -4.65
C PHE A 71 12.34 -16.82 -3.65
N VAL A 72 12.69 -16.53 -2.40
CA VAL A 72 12.82 -17.54 -1.33
C VAL A 72 11.50 -18.25 -1.09
N LEU A 73 10.39 -17.50 -1.11
CA LEU A 73 9.05 -18.06 -0.99
C LEU A 73 8.73 -18.97 -2.17
N SER A 74 8.96 -18.51 -3.41
CA SER A 74 8.76 -19.31 -4.62
C SER A 74 9.61 -20.59 -4.61
N LEU A 75 10.89 -20.50 -4.22
CA LEU A 75 11.75 -21.66 -4.05
C LEU A 75 11.20 -22.64 -3.02
N GLY A 76 10.80 -22.15 -1.85
CA GLY A 76 10.16 -22.97 -0.82
C GLY A 76 8.91 -23.68 -1.35
N THR A 77 8.08 -22.97 -2.11
CA THR A 77 6.89 -23.55 -2.75
C THR A 77 7.24 -24.62 -3.77
N THR A 78 8.23 -24.39 -4.64
CA THR A 78 8.68 -25.42 -5.60
C THR A 78 9.23 -26.67 -4.91
N PHE A 79 9.92 -26.49 -3.78
CA PHE A 79 10.39 -27.61 -2.97
C PHE A 79 9.23 -28.40 -2.36
N GLY A 80 8.24 -27.72 -1.78
CA GLY A 80 7.03 -28.36 -1.28
C GLY A 80 6.26 -29.11 -2.38
N MET A 81 6.25 -28.56 -3.60
CA MET A 81 5.63 -29.19 -4.76
C MET A 81 6.37 -30.46 -5.20
N GLN A 82 7.70 -30.45 -5.21
CA GLN A 82 8.56 -31.61 -5.49
C GLN A 82 8.35 -32.77 -4.51
N ILE A 83 7.96 -32.50 -3.26
CA ILE A 83 7.69 -33.55 -2.28
C ILE A 83 6.43 -34.36 -2.64
N VAL A 84 5.42 -33.71 -3.23
CA VAL A 84 4.09 -34.30 -3.45
C VAL A 84 3.91 -34.82 -4.87
N LEU A 85 4.43 -34.08 -5.86
CA LEU A 85 4.29 -34.37 -7.28
C LEU A 85 5.55 -35.05 -7.82
N LYS A 86 5.37 -36.06 -8.68
CA LYS A 86 6.49 -36.77 -9.31
C LYS A 86 7.19 -35.90 -10.37
N GLU A 87 6.39 -35.15 -11.14
CA GLU A 87 6.84 -34.31 -12.24
C GLU A 87 6.27 -32.90 -12.06
N PRO A 88 6.81 -32.10 -11.13
CA PRO A 88 6.29 -30.77 -10.79
C PRO A 88 6.39 -29.80 -11.98
N LYS A 89 7.42 -29.96 -12.82
CA LYS A 89 7.59 -29.15 -14.02
C LYS A 89 6.40 -29.33 -14.96
N ASP A 90 6.04 -30.57 -15.26
CA ASP A 90 4.97 -30.87 -16.20
C ASP A 90 3.62 -30.45 -15.63
N ALA A 91 3.36 -30.72 -14.34
CA ALA A 91 2.15 -30.24 -13.66
C ALA A 91 2.04 -28.70 -13.63
N TRP A 92 3.16 -27.97 -13.57
CA TRP A 92 3.16 -26.51 -13.67
C TRP A 92 2.81 -26.03 -15.07
N PHE A 93 3.34 -26.69 -16.12
CA PHE A 93 3.14 -26.31 -17.53
C PHE A 93 1.86 -26.88 -18.17
N ASP A 94 1.25 -27.91 -17.60
CA ASP A 94 -0.04 -28.48 -18.03
C ASP A 94 -1.25 -27.54 -17.75
N TYR A 95 -0.94 -26.33 -17.28
CA TYR A 95 -1.89 -25.29 -16.95
C TYR A 95 -2.65 -24.77 -18.18
N ASP A 96 -2.06 -24.76 -19.38
CA ASP A 96 -2.70 -24.19 -20.58
C ASP A 96 -3.97 -24.96 -21.00
N GLY A 97 -4.14 -26.22 -20.60
CA GLY A 97 -5.34 -27.02 -20.88
C GLY A 97 -6.50 -26.80 -19.91
N ASN A 98 -6.21 -26.50 -18.64
CA ASN A 98 -7.21 -26.45 -17.56
C ASN A 98 -7.43 -25.04 -16.98
N CYS A 99 -6.47 -24.12 -17.15
CA CYS A 99 -6.59 -22.73 -16.70
C CYS A 99 -7.24 -21.86 -17.77
N GLY A 100 -8.42 -21.31 -17.47
CA GLY A 100 -9.17 -20.46 -18.41
C GLY A 100 -10.51 -21.05 -18.87
N ASN A 101 -10.88 -22.24 -18.39
CA ASN A 101 -12.22 -22.81 -18.62
C ASN A 101 -13.34 -22.01 -17.92
N ILE A 102 -12.99 -21.15 -16.96
CA ILE A 102 -13.93 -20.23 -16.32
C ILE A 102 -13.77 -18.89 -17.00
N ASP A 103 -14.72 -18.56 -17.88
CA ASP A 103 -14.85 -17.19 -18.37
C ASP A 103 -15.32 -16.31 -17.21
N LEU A 104 -14.39 -15.52 -16.65
CA LEU A 104 -14.66 -14.60 -15.56
C LEU A 104 -15.60 -13.47 -15.99
N ASP A 105 -15.74 -13.24 -17.30
CA ASP A 105 -16.50 -12.11 -17.85
C ASP A 105 -18.01 -12.26 -17.55
N ASP A 106 -18.49 -13.50 -17.44
CA ASP A 106 -19.90 -13.83 -17.18
C ASP A 106 -20.24 -14.04 -15.69
N GLN A 107 -19.25 -13.94 -14.79
CA GLN A 107 -19.39 -14.38 -13.41
C GLN A 107 -19.59 -13.21 -12.44
N TRP A 108 -20.80 -13.06 -11.91
CA TRP A 108 -21.12 -12.00 -10.94
C TRP A 108 -20.29 -12.10 -9.64
N TRP A 109 -19.87 -13.31 -9.25
CA TRP A 109 -19.10 -13.56 -8.04
C TRP A 109 -17.66 -13.02 -8.10
N ARG A 110 -17.21 -12.58 -9.28
CA ARG A 110 -15.92 -11.91 -9.50
C ARG A 110 -15.74 -10.69 -8.58
N ILE A 111 -16.78 -9.87 -8.42
CA ILE A 111 -16.71 -8.66 -7.56
C ILE A 111 -16.60 -9.04 -6.08
N PRO A 112 -17.48 -9.89 -5.50
CA PRO A 112 -17.31 -10.39 -4.14
C PRO A 112 -15.95 -11.03 -3.88
N LEU A 113 -15.45 -11.85 -4.81
CA LEU A 113 -14.14 -12.48 -4.69
C LEU A 113 -13.03 -11.43 -4.67
N TYR A 114 -13.07 -10.46 -5.59
CA TYR A 114 -12.12 -9.36 -5.64
C TYR A 114 -12.13 -8.54 -4.34
N LEU A 115 -13.31 -8.24 -3.79
CA LEU A 115 -13.45 -7.51 -2.52
C LEU A 115 -12.91 -8.30 -1.33
N LEU A 116 -13.12 -9.62 -1.27
CA LEU A 116 -12.52 -10.47 -0.23
C LEU A 116 -11.00 -10.52 -0.34
N CYS A 117 -10.46 -10.63 -1.57
CA CYS A 117 -9.03 -10.54 -1.83
C CYS A 117 -8.46 -9.19 -1.35
N SER A 118 -9.14 -8.11 -1.73
CA SER A 118 -8.78 -6.74 -1.37
C SER A 118 -8.84 -6.49 0.14
N ALA A 119 -9.86 -7.02 0.83
CA ALA A 119 -10.03 -6.87 2.28
C ALA A 119 -8.90 -7.56 3.05
N SER A 120 -8.45 -8.73 2.60
CA SER A 120 -7.32 -9.37 3.27
C SER A 120 -5.98 -8.71 2.90
N ALA A 121 -5.86 -8.06 1.73
CA ALA A 121 -4.70 -7.22 1.40
C ALA A 121 -4.63 -6.01 2.36
N LEU A 122 -5.77 -5.36 2.65
CA LEU A 122 -5.84 -4.30 3.66
C LEU A 122 -5.43 -4.79 5.06
N GLY A 123 -5.74 -6.04 5.40
CA GLY A 123 -5.27 -6.68 6.63
C GLY A 123 -3.74 -6.80 6.72
N GLN A 124 -3.07 -7.05 5.60
CA GLN A 124 -1.60 -7.10 5.55
C GLN A 124 -0.98 -5.71 5.73
N TYR A 125 -1.62 -4.69 5.17
CA TYR A 125 -1.28 -3.29 5.41
C TYR A 125 -1.58 -2.82 6.84
N ARG A 126 -2.19 -3.69 7.68
CA ARG A 126 -2.70 -3.34 9.01
C ARG A 126 -3.59 -2.11 8.96
N PHE A 127 -4.34 -1.97 7.86
CA PHE A 127 -5.23 -0.85 7.68
C PHE A 127 -6.32 -0.91 8.76
N PRO A 128 -6.79 0.23 9.30
CA PRO A 128 -7.86 0.21 10.29
C PRO A 128 -9.14 -0.39 9.70
N ILE A 129 -9.75 -1.37 10.37
CA ILE A 129 -10.98 -2.04 9.91
C ILE A 129 -12.11 -1.03 9.68
N VAL A 130 -12.17 0.04 10.48
CA VAL A 130 -13.15 1.12 10.36
C VAL A 130 -13.07 1.84 9.01
N ASP A 131 -11.89 1.87 8.39
CA ASP A 131 -11.64 2.53 7.11
C ASP A 131 -11.62 1.55 5.92
N TYR A 132 -11.82 0.24 6.15
CA TYR A 132 -11.79 -0.76 5.07
C TYR A 132 -12.74 -0.41 3.94
N TRP A 133 -13.95 0.02 4.24
CA TRP A 133 -14.95 0.33 3.22
C TRP A 133 -14.48 1.45 2.28
N ARG A 134 -13.67 2.41 2.76
CA ARG A 134 -13.11 3.49 1.95
C ARG A 134 -12.10 2.92 0.96
N ALA A 135 -11.13 2.17 1.47
CA ALA A 135 -10.08 1.58 0.66
C ALA A 135 -10.63 0.52 -0.33
N LEU A 136 -11.57 -0.31 0.10
CA LEU A 136 -12.27 -1.28 -0.76
C LEU A 136 -13.04 -0.61 -1.89
N SER A 137 -13.67 0.54 -1.64
CA SER A 137 -14.37 1.29 -2.68
C SER A 137 -13.39 1.83 -3.74
N VAL A 138 -12.24 2.37 -3.31
CA VAL A 138 -11.18 2.85 -4.21
C VAL A 138 -10.59 1.68 -5.02
N GLN A 139 -10.30 0.56 -4.37
CA GLN A 139 -9.83 -0.67 -5.00
C GLN A 139 -10.81 -1.20 -6.04
N LEU A 140 -12.10 -1.18 -5.74
CA LEU A 140 -13.15 -1.65 -6.65
C LEU A 140 -13.26 -0.76 -7.88
N VAL A 141 -13.23 0.57 -7.70
CA VAL A 141 -13.29 1.52 -8.83
C VAL A 141 -12.08 1.36 -9.73
N GLY A 142 -10.87 1.28 -9.17
CA GLY A 142 -9.66 1.07 -9.95
C GLY A 142 -9.73 -0.21 -10.78
N TYR A 143 -10.14 -1.32 -10.15
CA TYR A 143 -10.28 -2.61 -10.82
C TYR A 143 -11.35 -2.62 -11.90
N GLU A 144 -12.52 -2.05 -11.62
CA GLU A 144 -13.61 -2.06 -12.60
C GLU A 144 -13.28 -1.18 -13.80
N VAL A 145 -12.63 -0.03 -13.60
CA VAL A 145 -12.14 0.80 -14.71
C VAL A 145 -11.08 0.05 -15.53
N GLN A 146 -10.10 -0.57 -14.88
CA GLN A 146 -9.07 -1.39 -15.55
C GLN A 146 -9.72 -2.51 -16.38
N TYR A 147 -10.66 -3.24 -15.78
CA TYR A 147 -11.35 -4.35 -16.41
C TYR A 147 -12.21 -3.92 -17.62
N GLN A 148 -13.01 -2.85 -17.48
CA GLN A 148 -13.87 -2.36 -18.55
C GLN A 148 -13.03 -1.86 -19.74
N VAL A 149 -11.91 -1.20 -19.48
CA VAL A 149 -10.98 -0.79 -20.53
C VAL A 149 -10.35 -2.01 -21.20
N PHE A 150 -9.94 -3.01 -20.43
CA PHE A 150 -9.40 -4.25 -20.97
C PHE A 150 -10.40 -4.96 -21.88
N LEU A 151 -11.66 -5.09 -21.45
CA LEU A 151 -12.74 -5.69 -22.24
C LEU A 151 -13.01 -4.91 -23.53
N PHE A 152 -13.02 -3.58 -23.45
CA PHE A 152 -13.21 -2.71 -24.61
C PHE A 152 -12.08 -2.87 -25.65
N LEU A 153 -10.84 -2.96 -25.17
CA LEU A 153 -9.65 -3.02 -26.02
C LEU A 153 -9.33 -4.42 -26.55
N ARG A 154 -9.76 -5.50 -25.86
CA ARG A 154 -9.56 -6.91 -26.25
C ARG A 154 -9.92 -7.22 -27.71
N THR A 155 -10.86 -6.49 -28.29
CA THR A 155 -11.29 -6.66 -29.69
C THR A 155 -10.32 -6.08 -30.72
N ARG A 156 -9.39 -5.21 -30.31
CA ARG A 156 -8.54 -4.41 -31.21
C ARG A 156 -7.09 -4.87 -31.24
N HIS A 157 -6.46 -5.23 -30.12
CA HIS A 157 -5.01 -5.51 -30.08
C HIS A 157 -4.63 -6.79 -29.31
N SER A 158 -5.04 -7.94 -29.82
CA SER A 158 -4.71 -9.25 -29.21
C SER A 158 -3.22 -9.63 -29.23
N GLN A 159 -2.33 -8.81 -29.81
CA GLN A 159 -0.92 -9.15 -30.03
C GLN A 159 0.08 -8.17 -29.40
N ASP A 160 -0.36 -7.06 -28.80
CA ASP A 160 0.54 -6.11 -28.16
C ASP A 160 0.18 -5.82 -26.70
N LEU A 161 1.14 -5.28 -25.94
CA LEU A 161 0.96 -4.93 -24.53
C LEU A 161 0.29 -3.56 -24.34
N GLN A 162 -0.19 -2.92 -25.42
CA GLN A 162 -0.77 -1.59 -25.33
C GLN A 162 -2.11 -1.61 -24.61
N ASP A 163 -2.91 -2.65 -24.81
CA ASP A 163 -4.20 -2.83 -24.13
C ASP A 163 -4.03 -2.93 -22.61
N THR A 164 -3.07 -3.75 -22.18
CA THR A 164 -2.69 -3.88 -20.76
C THR A 164 -2.20 -2.55 -20.20
N ALA A 165 -1.32 -1.85 -20.93
CA ALA A 165 -0.81 -0.54 -20.52
C ALA A 165 -1.93 0.49 -20.35
N ALA A 166 -2.85 0.58 -21.31
CA ALA A 166 -3.98 1.52 -21.28
C ALA A 166 -4.97 1.20 -20.16
N ALA A 167 -5.29 -0.08 -19.95
CA ALA A 167 -6.14 -0.54 -18.87
C ALA A 167 -5.57 -0.18 -17.49
N ASN A 168 -4.29 -0.48 -17.26
CA ASN A 168 -3.59 -0.14 -16.03
C ASN A 168 -3.53 1.37 -15.79
N LEU A 169 -3.19 2.14 -16.85
CA LEU A 169 -3.12 3.60 -16.82
C LEU A 169 -4.46 4.20 -16.38
N LEU A 170 -5.56 3.81 -17.05
CA LEU A 170 -6.89 4.34 -16.77
C LEU A 170 -7.45 3.84 -15.43
N GLY A 171 -7.16 2.58 -15.06
CA GLY A 171 -7.50 2.04 -13.74
C GLY A 171 -6.86 2.84 -12.60
N ALA A 172 -5.57 3.17 -12.72
CA ALA A 172 -4.86 4.01 -11.76
C ALA A 172 -5.42 5.45 -11.72
N ILE A 173 -5.69 6.08 -12.87
CA ILE A 173 -6.33 7.41 -12.93
C ILE A 173 -7.70 7.36 -12.21
N GLY A 174 -8.52 6.37 -12.52
CA GLY A 174 -9.83 6.18 -11.90
C GLY A 174 -9.75 6.02 -10.39
N ALA A 175 -8.79 5.22 -9.90
CA ALA A 175 -8.54 5.06 -8.47
C ALA A 175 -8.12 6.37 -7.79
N VAL A 176 -7.20 7.14 -8.38
CA VAL A 176 -6.76 8.44 -7.81
C VAL A 176 -7.89 9.44 -7.75
N VAL A 177 -8.63 9.61 -8.85
CA VAL A 177 -9.76 10.54 -8.90
C VAL A 177 -10.83 10.16 -7.88
N PHE A 178 -11.16 8.88 -7.79
CA PHE A 178 -12.16 8.41 -6.84
C PHE A 178 -11.68 8.53 -5.38
N ALA A 179 -10.41 8.20 -5.09
CA ALA A 179 -9.83 8.39 -3.77
C ALA A 179 -9.88 9.86 -3.34
N ALA A 180 -9.54 10.81 -4.22
CA ALA A 180 -9.60 12.23 -3.93
C ALA A 180 -11.04 12.72 -3.66
N ILE A 181 -12.01 12.29 -4.49
CA ILE A 181 -13.43 12.63 -4.28
C ILE A 181 -13.94 12.04 -2.96
N MET A 182 -13.59 10.78 -2.68
CA MET A 182 -14.00 10.08 -1.46
C MET A 182 -13.40 10.75 -0.22
N SER A 183 -12.10 11.06 -0.23
CA SER A 183 -11.43 11.80 0.85
C SER A 183 -12.09 13.16 1.05
N TYR A 184 -12.33 13.93 0.00
CA TYR A 184 -13.02 15.22 0.10
C TYR A 184 -14.41 15.11 0.73
N PHE A 185 -15.20 14.10 0.34
CA PHE A 185 -16.53 13.89 0.90
C PHE A 185 -16.48 13.48 2.37
N VAL A 186 -15.57 12.58 2.72
CA VAL A 186 -15.33 12.15 4.10
C VAL A 186 -14.85 13.31 4.96
N GLU A 187 -13.84 14.05 4.53
CA GLU A 187 -13.32 15.23 5.22
C GLU A 187 -14.41 16.28 5.41
N SER A 188 -15.25 16.51 4.40
CA SER A 188 -16.38 17.43 4.50
C SER A 188 -17.38 17.01 5.59
N ILE A 189 -17.70 15.72 5.72
CA ILE A 189 -18.60 15.20 6.77
C ILE A 189 -17.91 15.26 8.14
N THR A 190 -16.68 14.78 8.20
CA THR A 190 -15.88 14.62 9.43
C THR A 190 -15.46 15.97 10.00
N TYR A 191 -15.27 17.00 9.16
CA TYR A 191 -15.06 18.38 9.57
C TYR A 191 -16.20 18.88 10.47
N TYR A 192 -17.46 18.63 10.08
CA TYR A 192 -18.60 19.02 10.92
C TYR A 192 -18.66 18.25 12.23
N TYR A 193 -18.11 17.04 12.28
CA TYR A 193 -18.00 16.27 13.51
C TYR A 193 -16.90 16.87 14.42
N HIS A 194 -15.65 16.97 13.95
CA HIS A 194 -14.52 17.43 14.76
C HIS A 194 -14.57 18.92 15.11
N ALA A 195 -14.88 19.80 14.16
CA ALA A 195 -14.98 21.23 14.43
C ALA A 195 -16.05 21.50 15.50
N ARG A 196 -17.11 20.68 15.53
CA ARG A 196 -18.20 20.86 16.48
C ARG A 196 -17.91 20.28 17.85
N VAL A 197 -17.09 19.24 17.95
CA VAL A 197 -16.61 18.72 19.24
C VAL A 197 -15.60 19.69 19.86
N LEU A 198 -14.70 20.28 19.06
CA LEU A 198 -13.63 21.13 19.57
C LEU A 198 -14.02 22.62 19.75
N GLN A 199 -14.93 23.17 18.94
CA GLN A 199 -15.18 24.63 18.86
C GLN A 199 -16.63 25.06 19.11
N ARG A 200 -17.40 24.32 19.91
CA ARG A 200 -18.84 24.60 20.08
C ARG A 200 -19.13 25.97 20.74
N ARG A 201 -19.32 27.03 19.93
CA ARG A 201 -20.11 28.22 20.30
C ARG A 201 -21.58 27.96 19.95
N LYS A 202 -22.48 28.04 20.94
CA LYS A 202 -23.93 27.90 20.74
C LYS A 202 -24.42 28.94 19.70
N GLY A 203 -25.22 28.49 18.72
CA GLY A 203 -25.93 29.37 17.78
C GLY A 203 -25.27 29.74 16.45
N LYS A 204 -24.07 29.23 16.12
CA LYS A 204 -23.35 29.58 14.87
C LYS A 204 -23.42 28.58 13.72
N TYR A 205 -24.10 27.44 13.87
CA TYR A 205 -24.03 26.35 12.89
C TYR A 205 -25.32 26.19 12.07
N SER A 206 -25.18 25.73 10.83
CA SER A 206 -26.31 25.46 9.95
C SER A 206 -27.12 24.23 10.43
N PRO A 207 -28.43 24.14 10.13
CA PRO A 207 -29.26 22.97 10.45
C PRO A 207 -28.70 21.67 9.86
N PHE A 208 -28.06 21.74 8.70
CA PHE A 208 -27.41 20.60 8.06
C PHE A 208 -26.26 20.04 8.90
N GLY A 209 -25.44 20.91 9.50
CA GLY A 209 -24.39 20.47 10.41
C GLY A 209 -24.95 19.75 11.64
N GLU A 210 -26.14 20.14 12.14
CA GLU A 210 -26.79 19.48 13.29
C GLU A 210 -27.22 18.07 12.96
N PHE A 211 -27.83 17.92 11.80
CA PHE A 211 -28.20 16.62 11.27
C PHE A 211 -26.98 15.71 11.09
N LEU A 212 -25.89 16.21 10.46
CA LEU A 212 -24.67 15.42 10.26
C LEU A 212 -24.04 15.00 11.60
N TYR A 213 -23.89 15.94 12.53
CA TYR A 213 -23.35 15.64 13.87
C TYR A 213 -24.19 14.57 14.60
N SER A 214 -25.52 14.73 14.62
CA SER A 214 -26.42 13.76 15.25
C SER A 214 -26.33 12.38 14.60
N THR A 215 -26.12 12.34 13.28
CA THR A 215 -25.95 11.09 12.54
C THR A 215 -24.64 10.40 12.90
N CYS A 216 -23.52 11.15 12.94
CA CYS A 216 -22.21 10.63 13.36
C CYS A 216 -22.20 10.17 14.82
N GLU A 217 -22.79 10.94 15.74
CA GLU A 217 -22.93 10.54 17.15
C GLU A 217 -23.74 9.25 17.29
N THR A 218 -24.86 9.15 16.57
CA THR A 218 -25.68 7.93 16.55
C THR A 218 -24.89 6.76 15.98
N TYR A 219 -24.14 6.97 14.89
CA TYR A 219 -23.27 5.95 14.29
C TYR A 219 -22.24 5.43 15.30
N VAL A 220 -21.50 6.31 15.97
CA VAL A 220 -20.49 5.95 16.98
C VAL A 220 -21.12 5.15 18.14
N ARG A 221 -22.32 5.52 18.60
CA ARG A 221 -23.02 4.78 19.65
C ARG A 221 -23.49 3.40 19.17
N VAL A 222 -24.01 3.31 17.95
CA VAL A 222 -24.48 2.04 17.37
C VAL A 222 -23.31 1.09 17.12
N THR A 223 -22.20 1.55 16.55
CA THR A 223 -21.03 0.71 16.30
C THR A 223 -20.38 0.21 17.59
N ASN A 224 -20.28 1.06 18.62
CA ASN A 224 -19.82 0.64 19.94
C ASN A 224 -20.76 -0.38 20.59
N ARG A 225 -22.08 -0.21 20.46
CA ARG A 225 -23.07 -1.17 20.98
C ARG A 225 -22.98 -2.54 20.29
N LEU A 226 -22.59 -2.57 19.02
CA LEU A 226 -22.35 -3.81 18.28
C LEU A 226 -20.98 -4.44 18.56
N GLY A 227 -20.10 -3.78 19.35
CA GLY A 227 -18.76 -4.26 19.67
C GLY A 227 -17.72 -4.01 18.57
N PHE A 228 -18.08 -3.27 17.52
CA PHE A 228 -17.16 -2.89 16.44
C PHE A 228 -16.50 -1.52 16.64
N GLY A 229 -17.09 -0.68 17.49
CA GLY A 229 -16.57 0.67 17.79
C GLY A 229 -15.36 0.66 18.72
N LYS A 230 -14.53 1.70 18.63
CA LYS A 230 -13.46 1.93 19.60
C LYS A 230 -14.08 2.49 20.89
N LYS A 231 -13.70 1.93 22.04
CA LYS A 231 -14.10 2.45 23.35
C LYS A 231 -13.74 3.93 23.53
N ASN A 232 -12.61 4.35 22.96
CA ASN A 232 -12.11 5.72 23.02
C ASN A 232 -13.07 6.72 22.35
N ASP A 233 -13.82 6.31 21.33
CA ASP A 233 -14.81 7.18 20.68
C ASP A 233 -15.98 7.52 21.63
N LEU A 234 -16.33 6.59 22.51
CA LEU A 234 -17.39 6.77 23.50
C LEU A 234 -16.92 7.68 24.64
N VAL A 235 -15.68 7.47 25.11
CA VAL A 235 -15.02 8.36 26.07
C VAL A 235 -14.90 9.77 25.50
N TYR A 236 -14.58 9.90 24.21
CA TYR A 236 -14.49 11.18 23.52
C TYR A 236 -15.84 11.92 23.49
N LEU A 237 -16.93 11.22 23.23
CA LEU A 237 -18.28 11.80 23.28
C LEU A 237 -18.64 12.29 24.69
N GLU A 238 -18.37 11.49 25.74
CA GLU A 238 -18.62 11.89 27.13
C GLU A 238 -17.72 13.06 27.57
N MET A 239 -16.45 13.03 27.16
CA MET A 239 -15.48 14.09 27.40
C MET A 239 -15.93 15.39 26.74
N SER A 240 -16.55 15.35 25.55
CA SER A 240 -17.07 16.55 24.89
C SER A 240 -18.13 17.26 25.73
N GLU A 241 -19.00 16.52 26.44
CA GLU A 241 -19.99 17.09 27.33
C GLU A 241 -19.37 17.67 28.60
N LYS A 242 -18.34 17.00 29.15
CA LYS A 242 -17.57 17.51 30.29
C LYS A 242 -16.86 18.80 29.93
N LEU A 243 -16.06 18.81 28.86
CA LEU A 243 -15.33 19.97 28.35
C LEU A 243 -16.28 21.15 28.11
N ARG A 244 -17.50 20.89 27.60
CA ARG A 244 -18.54 21.91 27.46
C ARG A 244 -18.95 22.54 28.80
N LYS A 245 -19.22 21.72 29.81
CA LYS A 245 -19.58 22.23 31.16
C LYS A 245 -18.42 23.02 31.77
N GLN A 246 -17.19 22.50 31.69
CA GLN A 246 -16.02 23.20 32.21
C GLN A 246 -15.79 24.56 31.52
N ARG A 247 -16.04 24.64 30.21
CA ARG A 247 -15.96 25.91 29.46
C ARG A 247 -17.07 26.89 29.84
N GLU A 248 -18.30 26.42 30.00
CA GLU A 248 -19.43 27.26 30.45
C GLU A 248 -19.16 27.82 31.85
N GLU A 249 -18.56 27.03 32.75
CA GLU A 249 -18.10 27.48 34.06
C GLU A 249 -16.95 28.49 33.96
N LEU A 250 -16.01 28.32 33.03
CA LEU A 250 -14.89 29.23 32.81
C LEU A 250 -15.32 30.60 32.25
N GLU A 251 -16.37 30.61 31.41
CA GLU A 251 -16.94 31.85 30.83
C GLU A 251 -17.80 32.62 31.85
N ASP A 252 -18.26 31.97 32.93
CA ASP A 252 -19.00 32.64 34.02
C ASP A 252 -18.04 33.31 35.00
N THR A 253 -18.04 34.64 35.03
CA THR A 253 -17.21 35.46 35.92
C THR A 253 -17.44 35.19 37.42
N ASN A 254 -18.55 34.56 37.79
CA ASN A 254 -18.86 34.23 39.18
C ASN A 254 -18.38 32.84 39.60
N HIS A 255 -17.92 32.01 38.68
CA HIS A 255 -17.42 30.68 38.99
C HIS A 255 -15.93 30.73 39.36
N SER A 256 -15.50 29.89 40.30
CA SER A 256 -14.11 29.88 40.80
C SER A 256 -13.13 29.12 39.89
N ARG A 257 -13.57 28.62 38.74
CA ARG A 257 -12.76 27.73 37.90
C ARG A 257 -11.86 28.57 37.01
N THR A 258 -10.56 28.29 37.02
CA THR A 258 -9.55 29.02 36.23
C THR A 258 -9.00 28.22 35.06
N ASP A 259 -9.07 26.89 35.10
CA ASP A 259 -8.50 26.00 34.08
C ASP A 259 -9.39 24.78 33.78
N ILE A 260 -9.18 24.22 32.59
CA ILE A 260 -9.77 22.95 32.13
C ILE A 260 -8.89 21.81 32.64
N THR A 261 -9.48 20.91 33.43
CA THR A 261 -8.78 19.76 34.01
C THR A 261 -9.29 18.50 33.34
N LEU A 262 -8.40 17.80 32.63
CA LEU A 262 -8.61 16.48 32.03
C LEU A 262 -7.89 15.41 32.87
N THR A 263 -8.45 14.21 32.93
CA THR A 263 -7.70 13.05 33.46
C THR A 263 -6.67 12.58 32.43
N GLU A 264 -5.65 11.84 32.86
CA GLU A 264 -4.61 11.28 31.96
C GLU A 264 -5.23 10.41 30.84
N GLU A 265 -6.27 9.63 31.17
CA GLU A 265 -7.03 8.85 30.17
C GLU A 265 -7.77 9.75 29.17
N GLU A 266 -8.39 10.84 29.63
CA GLU A 266 -9.09 11.79 28.76
C GLU A 266 -8.12 12.55 27.86
N GLU A 267 -6.93 12.89 28.37
CA GLU A 267 -5.87 13.55 27.60
C GLU A 267 -5.34 12.64 26.48
N MET A 268 -5.12 11.36 26.76
CA MET A 268 -4.74 10.39 25.71
C MET A 268 -5.83 10.25 24.64
N VAL A 269 -7.10 10.16 25.03
CA VAL A 269 -8.23 10.08 24.09
C VAL A 269 -8.37 11.38 23.29
N PHE A 270 -8.14 12.53 23.92
CA PHE A 270 -8.11 13.82 23.24
C PHE A 270 -6.99 13.88 22.20
N LEU A 271 -5.78 13.45 22.56
CA LEU A 271 -4.63 13.40 21.66
C LEU A 271 -4.90 12.44 20.48
N GLU A 272 -5.47 11.26 20.75
CA GLU A 272 -5.87 10.33 19.68
C GLU A 272 -6.90 10.98 18.76
N ALA A 273 -7.90 11.69 19.29
CA ALA A 273 -8.90 12.38 18.47
C ALA A 273 -8.30 13.52 17.64
N VAL A 274 -7.28 14.21 18.13
CA VAL A 274 -6.53 15.22 17.36
C VAL A 274 -5.75 14.56 16.22
N ILE A 275 -5.08 13.43 16.49
CA ILE A 275 -4.37 12.65 15.46
C ILE A 275 -5.36 12.09 14.42
N GLN A 276 -6.51 11.59 14.86
CA GLN A 276 -7.55 11.07 13.96
C GLN A 276 -8.25 12.18 13.15
N ALA A 277 -8.24 13.43 13.64
CA ALA A 277 -8.75 14.58 12.91
C ALA A 277 -7.78 15.08 11.83
N GLU A 278 -6.56 14.51 11.75
CA GLU A 278 -5.66 14.75 10.64
C GLU A 278 -6.26 14.17 9.35
N ASP A 279 -6.13 14.92 8.25
CA ASP A 279 -6.66 14.52 6.96
C ASP A 279 -6.07 13.16 6.55
N LEU A 280 -6.94 12.23 6.15
CA LEU A 280 -6.52 10.90 5.74
C LEU A 280 -5.62 11.04 4.50
N ASN A 281 -4.36 10.65 4.63
CA ASN A 281 -3.43 10.67 3.51
C ASN A 281 -3.97 9.80 2.37
N ILE A 282 -4.24 10.41 1.20
CA ILE A 282 -4.74 9.73 -0.01
C ILE A 282 -3.84 8.55 -0.39
N TRP A 283 -2.53 8.66 -0.13
CA TRP A 283 -1.59 7.57 -0.37
C TRP A 283 -1.87 6.32 0.47
N ALA A 284 -2.41 6.47 1.68
CA ALA A 284 -2.80 5.34 2.51
C ALA A 284 -3.94 4.52 1.87
N LEU A 285 -4.79 5.16 1.06
CA LEU A 285 -5.82 4.49 0.25
C LEU A 285 -5.28 3.95 -1.07
N LEU A 286 -4.35 4.68 -1.70
CA LEU A 286 -3.82 4.33 -3.02
C LEU A 286 -2.81 3.19 -2.99
N MET A 287 -1.95 3.09 -1.96
CA MET A 287 -0.93 2.04 -1.92
C MET A 287 -1.53 0.63 -1.98
N PRO A 288 -2.54 0.27 -1.15
CA PRO A 288 -3.21 -1.02 -1.27
C PRO A 288 -4.01 -1.17 -2.58
N THR A 289 -4.38 -0.06 -3.22
CA THR A 289 -5.09 -0.09 -4.50
C THR A 289 -4.15 -0.42 -5.65
N LEU A 290 -3.04 0.31 -5.77
CA LEU A 290 -2.01 0.06 -6.79
C LEU A 290 -1.45 -1.35 -6.66
N TYR A 291 -1.31 -1.86 -5.43
CA TYR A 291 -0.97 -3.25 -5.17
C TYR A 291 -1.91 -4.22 -5.89
N GLN A 292 -3.21 -4.03 -5.68
CA GLN A 292 -4.25 -4.93 -6.14
C GLN A 292 -4.45 -4.86 -7.67
N LEU A 293 -4.07 -3.74 -8.30
CA LEU A 293 -4.08 -3.58 -9.76
C LEU A 293 -2.92 -4.32 -10.45
N VAL A 294 -1.84 -4.65 -9.73
CA VAL A 294 -0.75 -5.47 -10.27
C VAL A 294 -1.19 -6.94 -10.30
N PRO A 295 -1.19 -7.60 -11.47
CA PRO A 295 -1.53 -9.00 -11.55
C PRO A 295 -0.42 -9.83 -10.91
N GLY A 296 -0.66 -10.30 -9.67
CA GLY A 296 0.30 -11.17 -8.96
C GLY A 296 0.59 -12.48 -9.71
N SER A 297 -0.28 -12.86 -10.66
CA SER A 297 -0.05 -13.93 -11.62
C SER A 297 1.21 -13.74 -12.46
N LEU A 298 1.50 -12.51 -12.90
CA LEU A 298 2.71 -12.21 -13.66
C LEU A 298 3.97 -12.32 -12.79
N ILE A 299 3.90 -11.86 -11.53
CA ILE A 299 5.03 -11.93 -10.60
C ILE A 299 5.41 -13.38 -10.31
N ALA A 300 4.43 -14.24 -10.02
CA ALA A 300 4.78 -15.63 -9.78
C ALA A 300 5.22 -16.33 -11.07
N ARG A 301 4.59 -16.05 -12.22
CA ARG A 301 5.08 -16.58 -13.51
C ARG A 301 6.54 -16.21 -13.75
N LEU A 302 6.96 -14.99 -13.42
CA LEU A 302 8.36 -14.58 -13.54
C LEU A 302 9.28 -15.50 -12.72
N TRP A 303 8.96 -15.72 -11.45
CA TRP A 303 9.78 -16.54 -10.56
C TRP A 303 9.71 -18.03 -10.87
N PHE A 304 8.52 -18.57 -11.12
CA PHE A 304 8.35 -19.98 -11.46
C PHE A 304 8.97 -20.31 -12.83
N ASN A 305 8.91 -19.42 -13.83
CA ASN A 305 9.62 -19.64 -15.10
C ASN A 305 11.15 -19.54 -14.95
N THR A 306 11.62 -18.86 -13.90
CA THR A 306 13.04 -18.82 -13.55
C THR A 306 13.49 -20.10 -12.85
N ILE A 307 12.62 -20.70 -12.01
CA ILE A 307 12.93 -21.94 -11.27
C ILE A 307 12.70 -23.18 -12.15
N PHE A 308 11.54 -23.27 -12.79
CA PHE A 308 11.22 -24.29 -13.78
C PHE A 308 11.47 -23.72 -15.18
N LEU A 309 12.62 -24.08 -15.74
CA LEU A 309 12.94 -23.71 -17.12
C LEU A 309 11.81 -24.16 -18.06
N PRO A 310 11.34 -23.27 -18.97
CA PRO A 310 10.31 -23.61 -19.92
C PRO A 310 10.69 -24.85 -20.74
N PRO A 311 9.70 -25.63 -21.22
CA PRO A 311 9.98 -26.75 -22.11
C PRO A 311 10.79 -26.26 -23.32
N LEU A 312 11.74 -27.09 -23.72
CA LEU A 312 12.55 -26.85 -24.89
C LEU A 312 11.85 -27.51 -26.08
N ASP A 313 11.58 -26.75 -27.13
CA ASP A 313 11.03 -27.28 -28.37
C ASP A 313 12.16 -27.69 -29.29
N SER A 314 12.06 -28.90 -29.84
CA SER A 314 13.02 -29.38 -30.84
C SER A 314 12.50 -29.04 -32.22
N GLU A 315 13.06 -28.00 -32.85
CA GLU A 315 12.79 -27.70 -34.25
C GLU A 315 13.82 -28.42 -35.13
N CYS A 316 13.35 -29.28 -36.02
CA CYS A 316 14.19 -29.82 -37.10
C CYS A 316 14.12 -28.85 -38.29
N LYS A 317 15.27 -28.32 -38.70
CA LYS A 317 15.39 -27.49 -39.90
C LYS A 317 16.38 -28.13 -40.86
N VAL A 318 15.92 -28.43 -42.07
CA VAL A 318 16.77 -28.97 -43.13
C VAL A 318 17.48 -27.81 -43.82
N ILE A 319 18.82 -27.78 -43.78
CA ILE A 319 19.65 -26.83 -44.52
C ILE A 319 20.57 -27.66 -45.42
N ASP A 320 20.51 -27.42 -46.73
CA ASP A 320 21.30 -28.15 -47.75
C ASP A 320 21.19 -29.68 -47.67
N GLY A 321 19.99 -30.20 -47.40
CA GLY A 321 19.73 -31.65 -47.31
C GLY A 321 20.29 -32.33 -46.06
N THR A 322 20.80 -31.56 -45.11
CA THR A 322 21.23 -32.06 -43.79
C THR A 322 20.21 -31.61 -42.74
N ASP A 323 19.73 -32.57 -41.94
CA ASP A 323 18.79 -32.31 -40.85
C ASP A 323 19.55 -31.73 -39.66
N TYR A 324 19.25 -30.48 -39.33
CA TYR A 324 19.76 -29.85 -38.11
C TYR A 324 18.63 -29.78 -37.09
N ASN A 325 18.79 -30.53 -35.99
CA ASN A 325 17.94 -30.40 -34.82
C ASN A 325 18.46 -29.25 -33.96
N PHE A 326 17.72 -28.16 -33.91
CA PHE A 326 17.99 -27.08 -32.97
C PHE A 326 16.97 -27.15 -31.85
N VAL A 327 17.48 -27.18 -30.63
CA VAL A 327 16.67 -27.09 -29.43
C VAL A 327 16.52 -25.61 -29.11
N LYS A 328 15.32 -25.07 -29.25
CA LYS A 328 15.02 -23.69 -28.87
C LYS A 328 14.11 -23.71 -27.65
N PRO A 329 14.31 -22.83 -26.67
CA PRO A 329 13.28 -22.61 -25.66
C PRO A 329 12.00 -22.16 -26.37
N VAL A 330 10.84 -22.70 -25.97
CA VAL A 330 9.53 -22.22 -26.45
C VAL A 330 9.48 -20.71 -26.18
N GLN A 331 9.70 -19.92 -27.24
CA GLN A 331 10.13 -18.52 -27.16
C GLN A 331 9.03 -17.58 -26.67
N SER A 332 7.79 -18.07 -26.56
CA SER A 332 6.60 -17.28 -26.31
C SER A 332 6.33 -16.94 -24.84
N ALA A 333 6.92 -17.65 -23.87
CA ALA A 333 6.44 -17.55 -22.47
C ALA A 333 7.28 -16.70 -21.51
N SER A 334 8.61 -16.64 -21.64
CA SER A 334 9.46 -16.05 -20.58
C SER A 334 9.74 -14.54 -20.78
N HIS A 335 10.20 -14.14 -21.97
CA HIS A 335 10.50 -12.72 -22.27
C HIS A 335 9.25 -11.83 -22.17
N ALA A 336 8.09 -12.35 -22.56
CA ALA A 336 6.83 -11.64 -22.45
C ALA A 336 6.44 -11.29 -21.00
N VAL A 337 6.84 -12.10 -20.00
CA VAL A 337 6.43 -11.88 -18.61
C VAL A 337 7.14 -10.69 -17.97
N PHE A 338 8.45 -10.58 -18.14
CA PHE A 338 9.21 -9.44 -17.62
C PHE A 338 8.78 -8.13 -18.29
N GLU A 339 8.63 -8.14 -19.61
CA GLU A 339 8.13 -6.98 -20.38
C GLU A 339 6.73 -6.58 -19.92
N SER A 340 5.82 -7.55 -19.72
CA SER A 340 4.47 -7.29 -19.20
C SER A 340 4.47 -6.67 -17.80
N LEU A 341 5.39 -7.11 -16.94
CA LEU A 341 5.58 -6.58 -15.59
C LEU A 341 6.08 -5.14 -15.62
N LEU A 342 7.08 -4.85 -16.47
CA LEU A 342 7.60 -3.50 -16.66
C LEU A 342 6.53 -2.57 -17.22
N VAL A 343 5.81 -3.00 -18.25
CA VAL A 343 4.69 -2.25 -18.83
C VAL A 343 3.62 -1.98 -17.78
N THR A 344 3.28 -2.96 -16.95
CA THR A 344 2.31 -2.79 -15.86
C THR A 344 2.78 -1.79 -14.81
N ALA A 345 4.02 -1.91 -14.35
CA ALA A 345 4.57 -0.99 -13.35
C ALA A 345 4.63 0.45 -13.88
N VAL A 346 5.15 0.66 -15.10
CA VAL A 346 5.28 1.98 -15.71
C VAL A 346 3.90 2.61 -15.99
N SER A 347 2.94 1.82 -16.50
CA SER A 347 1.59 2.32 -16.77
C SER A 347 0.82 2.67 -15.50
N LEU A 348 0.93 1.89 -14.43
CA LEU A 348 0.32 2.22 -13.13
C LEU A 348 0.95 3.48 -12.51
N ALA A 349 2.29 3.60 -12.56
CA ALA A 349 3.00 4.78 -12.07
C ALA A 349 2.59 6.04 -12.84
N LEU A 350 2.60 5.97 -14.18
CA LEU A 350 2.18 7.08 -15.04
C LEU A 350 0.71 7.43 -14.82
N GLY A 351 -0.16 6.44 -14.68
CA GLY A 351 -1.59 6.64 -14.44
C GLY A 351 -1.85 7.31 -13.10
N THR A 352 -1.07 6.96 -12.08
CA THR A 352 -1.11 7.62 -10.76
C THR A 352 -0.73 9.10 -10.87
N LEU A 353 0.38 9.41 -11.56
CA LEU A 353 0.84 10.79 -11.77
C LEU A 353 -0.18 11.63 -12.57
N ILE A 354 -0.71 11.08 -13.66
CA ILE A 354 -1.75 11.75 -14.45
C ILE A 354 -3.02 11.93 -13.63
N GLY A 355 -3.42 10.93 -12.84
CA GLY A 355 -4.56 11.00 -11.94
C GLY A 355 -4.46 12.17 -10.96
N PHE A 356 -3.29 12.37 -10.33
CA PHE A 356 -3.06 13.53 -9.48
C PHE A 356 -3.15 14.84 -10.26
N GLY A 357 -2.55 14.90 -11.46
CA GLY A 357 -2.68 16.07 -12.34
C GLY A 357 -4.12 16.41 -12.70
N VAL A 358 -4.96 15.40 -12.95
CA VAL A 358 -6.39 15.56 -13.23
C VAL A 358 -7.13 16.11 -12.01
N VAL A 359 -6.83 15.61 -10.80
CA VAL A 359 -7.43 16.11 -9.56
C VAL A 359 -7.02 17.55 -9.27
N GLU A 360 -5.72 17.89 -9.40
CA GLU A 360 -5.22 19.26 -9.19
C GLU A 360 -5.81 20.24 -10.21
N TYR A 361 -5.86 19.86 -11.49
CA TYR A 361 -6.44 20.70 -12.53
C TYR A 361 -7.96 20.85 -12.35
N GLY A 362 -8.66 19.78 -12.02
CA GLY A 362 -10.09 19.79 -11.76
C GLY A 362 -10.45 20.67 -10.56
N THR A 363 -9.71 20.57 -9.46
CA THR A 363 -9.91 21.40 -8.27
C THR A 363 -9.62 22.88 -8.57
N TYR A 364 -8.57 23.19 -9.34
CA TYR A 364 -8.29 24.55 -9.82
C TYR A 364 -9.46 25.13 -10.62
N ILE A 365 -10.01 24.37 -11.58
CA ILE A 365 -11.17 24.80 -12.38
C ILE A 365 -12.39 25.03 -11.48
N LEU A 366 -12.70 24.09 -10.58
CA LEU A 366 -13.84 24.22 -9.67
C LEU A 366 -13.70 25.46 -8.80
N THR A 367 -12.51 25.70 -8.21
CA THR A 367 -12.26 26.93 -7.43
C THR A 367 -12.46 28.17 -8.28
N LYS A 368 -11.97 28.21 -9.52
CA LYS A 368 -12.19 29.36 -10.42
C LYS A 368 -13.67 29.57 -10.75
N LEU A 369 -14.40 28.52 -11.07
CA LEU A 369 -15.83 28.62 -11.43
C LEU A 369 -16.71 29.04 -10.24
N PHE A 370 -16.41 28.54 -9.03
CA PHE A 370 -17.24 28.80 -7.85
C PHE A 370 -16.79 30.02 -7.02
N CYS A 371 -15.49 30.36 -6.96
CA CYS A 371 -15.01 31.51 -6.20
C CYS A 371 -15.13 32.85 -6.94
N CYS A 372 -15.17 32.87 -8.28
CA CYS A 372 -15.42 34.12 -9.03
C CYS A 372 -16.81 34.72 -8.78
N LYS A 373 -17.69 34.04 -8.04
CA LYS A 373 -19.01 34.55 -7.67
C LYS A 373 -19.04 35.39 -6.39
N ASN A 374 -17.98 35.38 -5.59
CA ASN A 374 -17.95 36.07 -4.28
C ASN A 374 -17.02 37.30 -4.20
N GLU A 375 -16.24 37.58 -5.24
CA GLU A 375 -15.29 38.71 -5.24
C GLU A 375 -16.00 40.09 -5.28
N ASN A 376 -17.30 40.15 -5.62
CA ASN A 376 -18.09 41.38 -5.60
C ASN A 376 -18.71 41.72 -4.22
N GLN A 377 -18.49 40.93 -3.17
CA GLN A 377 -19.02 41.21 -1.82
C GLN A 377 -17.97 41.61 -0.77
N GLN A 378 -16.68 41.63 -1.13
CA GLN A 378 -15.59 41.81 -0.16
C GLN A 378 -15.01 43.24 -0.07
N ILE A 379 -15.67 44.25 -0.68
CA ILE A 379 -15.22 45.66 -0.62
C ILE A 379 -15.94 46.45 0.51
N THR A 380 -16.83 45.85 1.31
CA THR A 380 -17.52 46.57 2.40
C THR A 380 -17.57 45.80 3.72
N SER A 381 -16.44 45.35 4.25
CA SER A 381 -16.38 44.83 5.62
C SER A 381 -15.06 45.16 6.31
N ASP A 382 -15.17 46.09 7.27
CA ASP A 382 -14.32 46.42 8.42
C ASP A 382 -12.84 45.94 8.44
N PRO A 383 -11.86 46.87 8.55
CA PRO A 383 -10.46 46.54 8.75
C PRO A 383 -10.12 45.99 10.16
N ASN A 384 -11.11 45.83 11.04
CA ASN A 384 -10.93 45.33 12.42
C ASN A 384 -11.50 43.92 12.65
N ALA A 385 -12.02 43.24 11.63
CA ALA A 385 -12.43 41.85 11.76
C ALA A 385 -11.19 40.94 11.72
N SER A 386 -10.66 40.63 12.91
CA SER A 386 -9.58 39.67 13.13
C SER A 386 -9.84 38.35 12.41
N ALA A 387 -8.79 37.88 11.73
CA ALA A 387 -8.68 36.64 10.99
C ALA A 387 -9.36 35.45 11.69
N ASP A 388 -10.48 35.00 11.12
CA ASP A 388 -11.13 33.73 11.49
C ASP A 388 -11.65 32.98 10.24
N SER A 389 -11.08 33.25 9.05
CA SER A 389 -11.33 32.43 7.85
C SER A 389 -10.35 31.26 7.78
N ILE A 390 -10.38 30.40 8.81
CA ILE A 390 -9.78 29.06 8.80
C ILE A 390 -10.78 28.15 8.07
N GLY A 391 -10.63 28.04 6.76
CA GLY A 391 -11.51 27.19 5.95
C GLY A 391 -11.16 27.05 4.48
N THR A 392 -10.08 27.67 4.00
CA THR A 392 -9.51 27.30 2.70
C THR A 392 -8.75 25.99 2.84
N ILE A 393 -9.46 24.90 2.53
CA ILE A 393 -8.95 23.54 2.36
C ILE A 393 -7.71 23.61 1.44
N ASN A 394 -6.53 23.46 2.02
CA ASN A 394 -5.30 23.35 1.27
C ASN A 394 -5.14 21.89 0.82
N LEU A 395 -5.80 21.49 -0.28
CA LEU A 395 -5.35 20.34 -1.09
C LEU A 395 -3.88 20.51 -1.50
N ARG A 396 -3.43 21.77 -1.56
CA ARG A 396 -2.04 22.18 -1.71
C ARG A 396 -1.12 21.71 -0.57
N LYS A 397 -1.62 21.37 0.63
CA LYS A 397 -0.81 20.87 1.76
C LYS A 397 -0.48 19.39 1.58
N SER A 398 -1.42 18.59 1.07
CA SER A 398 -1.17 17.18 0.67
C SER A 398 -0.18 17.10 -0.51
N SER A 399 -0.34 17.95 -1.54
CA SER A 399 0.62 18.09 -2.66
C SER A 399 1.97 18.67 -2.22
N ARG A 400 1.98 19.64 -1.29
CA ARG A 400 3.23 20.19 -0.71
C ARG A 400 3.98 19.17 0.13
N ASN A 401 3.33 18.29 0.88
CA ASN A 401 4.05 17.29 1.69
C ASN A 401 4.84 16.31 0.79
N PHE A 402 4.38 16.06 -0.44
CA PHE A 402 5.12 15.27 -1.43
C PHE A 402 6.33 16.02 -2.01
N PHE A 403 6.16 17.31 -2.37
CA PHE A 403 7.26 18.13 -2.92
C PHE A 403 8.23 18.67 -1.86
N SER A 404 7.79 18.87 -0.61
CA SER A 404 8.65 19.37 0.47
C SER A 404 9.57 18.30 1.01
N HIS A 405 9.17 17.02 0.97
CA HIS A 405 10.07 15.92 1.26
C HIS A 405 11.13 15.72 0.17
N THR A 406 10.81 16.00 -1.09
CA THR A 406 11.75 15.85 -2.22
C THR A 406 12.70 17.04 -2.44
N ILE A 407 12.42 18.22 -1.87
CA ILE A 407 13.24 19.43 -2.11
C ILE A 407 14.13 19.81 -0.91
N ASN A 408 13.83 19.37 0.31
CA ASN A 408 14.42 19.97 1.52
C ASN A 408 15.60 19.22 2.16
N GLU A 409 16.18 18.20 1.51
CA GLU A 409 17.37 17.48 2.02
C GLU A 409 18.73 18.07 1.58
N ASN A 410 18.74 19.19 0.84
CA ASN A 410 20.01 19.83 0.41
C ASN A 410 20.56 20.91 1.35
N ASN A 411 20.16 20.93 2.63
CA ASN A 411 20.80 21.79 3.64
C ASN A 411 21.26 20.95 4.84
N PRO A 412 22.56 20.57 4.91
CA PRO A 412 23.14 20.08 6.14
C PRO A 412 23.41 21.28 7.04
N SER A 413 22.39 21.76 7.77
CA SER A 413 22.62 22.65 8.91
C SER A 413 23.05 21.80 10.09
N SER A 414 24.36 21.83 10.31
CA SER A 414 25.03 21.56 11.58
C SER A 414 24.27 22.18 12.76
N ASP A 415 23.78 21.36 13.67
CA ASP A 415 23.69 21.70 15.10
C ASP A 415 23.97 20.43 15.90
N LEU A 416 25.27 20.22 16.08
CA LEU A 416 25.88 19.18 16.90
C LEU A 416 25.86 19.67 18.36
N TYR A 417 25.37 18.80 19.24
CA TYR A 417 25.38 18.89 20.70
C TYR A 417 26.61 19.62 21.28
N THR A 418 26.37 20.75 21.94
CA THR A 418 27.24 21.25 23.02
C THR A 418 26.82 20.58 24.32
N ILE A 419 27.63 19.62 24.77
CA ILE A 419 27.58 19.05 26.12
C ILE A 419 28.19 20.08 27.06
N ASP A 420 27.38 20.60 27.97
CA ASP A 420 27.82 21.47 29.07
C ASP A 420 28.25 20.56 30.24
N GLU A 421 29.56 20.38 30.41
CA GLU A 421 30.15 19.85 31.65
C GLU A 421 30.25 21.00 32.65
N ASN A 422 29.44 20.99 33.71
CA ASN A 422 29.81 21.52 35.02
C ASN A 422 28.83 21.08 36.14
N ASP A 423 29.41 20.38 37.12
CA ASP A 423 29.11 20.43 38.56
C ASP A 423 28.03 19.52 39.20
N PRO A 424 28.13 19.20 40.52
CA PRO A 424 28.58 17.87 40.95
C PRO A 424 27.71 17.20 42.02
N ALA A 425 28.08 15.94 42.33
CA ALA A 425 27.92 15.23 43.61
C ALA A 425 26.52 15.09 44.24
N SER A 426 26.01 13.86 44.25
CA SER A 426 25.35 13.31 45.45
C SER A 426 25.39 11.78 45.45
N ASP A 427 25.94 11.26 46.54
CA ASP A 427 26.02 9.87 46.96
C ASP A 427 24.68 9.10 46.89
N SER A 428 24.76 7.79 46.66
CA SER A 428 24.06 6.76 47.47
C SER A 428 24.06 5.38 46.78
N GLU A 429 24.96 4.51 47.25
CA GLU A 429 24.71 3.12 47.64
C GLU A 429 23.98 2.11 46.71
N ARG A 430 24.79 1.11 46.27
CA ARG A 430 24.65 -0.33 46.59
C ARG A 430 23.52 -1.15 45.92
N ASN A 431 23.90 -1.99 44.95
CA ASN A 431 24.01 -3.46 45.12
C ASN A 431 24.40 -4.12 43.79
N THR A 432 25.62 -4.65 43.75
CA THR A 432 26.16 -5.56 42.75
C THR A 432 25.80 -6.99 43.14
N GLU A 433 25.28 -7.77 42.19
CA GLU A 433 25.36 -9.23 42.21
C GLU A 433 26.04 -9.67 40.91
N ASP A 434 27.15 -10.36 41.09
CA ASP A 434 28.07 -10.85 40.07
C ASP A 434 27.47 -12.00 39.24
N THR A 435 27.79 -12.06 37.95
CA THR A 435 28.28 -13.34 37.39
C THR A 435 29.20 -13.10 36.19
N ASN A 436 30.47 -13.46 36.39
CA ASN A 436 31.55 -13.57 35.42
C ASN A 436 31.29 -14.66 34.37
N VAL A 437 31.67 -14.41 33.10
CA VAL A 437 32.42 -15.37 32.26
C VAL A 437 33.40 -14.58 31.37
N ASN A 438 34.70 -14.81 31.63
CA ASN A 438 35.88 -14.37 30.89
C ASN A 438 35.94 -14.99 29.47
N GLU A 439 36.41 -14.23 28.47
CA GLU A 439 37.73 -14.32 27.78
C GLU A 439 38.12 -15.76 27.35
N GLU A 440 38.59 -16.01 26.12
CA GLU A 440 39.78 -15.40 25.51
C GLU A 440 39.73 -15.38 23.97
N ALA A 441 40.46 -14.41 23.43
CA ALA A 441 40.84 -14.25 22.05
C ALA A 441 42.03 -15.14 21.66
N GLY A 442 42.17 -15.42 20.36
CA GLY A 442 43.36 -16.01 19.76
C GLY A 442 43.49 -15.55 18.31
N PHE A 443 44.39 -14.59 18.11
CA PHE A 443 44.88 -14.05 16.84
C PHE A 443 45.84 -15.07 16.20
N ASP A 444 45.87 -15.17 14.87
CA ASP A 444 47.12 -15.39 14.11
C ASP A 444 46.90 -15.09 12.62
N ASP A 445 47.68 -14.11 12.14
CA ASP A 445 47.94 -13.81 10.74
C ASP A 445 48.90 -14.86 10.17
N ASP A 446 48.73 -15.23 8.90
CA ASP A 446 49.88 -15.56 8.05
C ASP A 446 49.57 -15.36 6.55
N ASN A 447 50.41 -14.51 5.95
CA ASN A 447 50.64 -14.32 4.52
C ASN A 447 51.16 -15.61 3.87
N ILE A 448 50.65 -16.03 2.70
CA ILE A 448 51.49 -16.62 1.64
C ILE A 448 51.00 -16.22 0.23
N THR A 449 52.01 -15.73 -0.50
CA THR A 449 52.25 -15.36 -1.90
C THR A 449 51.64 -16.18 -3.04
N GLU A 450 51.40 -15.44 -4.14
CA GLU A 450 51.65 -15.73 -5.57
C GLU A 450 51.79 -17.19 -6.03
N THR A 451 51.05 -17.54 -7.10
CA THR A 451 51.70 -18.05 -8.32
C THR A 451 50.78 -18.01 -9.54
N ASN A 452 51.45 -17.79 -10.67
CA ASN A 452 50.95 -17.52 -12.00
C ASN A 452 50.36 -18.74 -12.73
N ASN A 453 49.62 -18.39 -13.78
CA ASN A 453 49.67 -18.96 -15.12
C ASN A 453 49.04 -20.32 -15.45
N ASP A 454 48.18 -20.22 -16.46
CA ASP A 454 48.24 -20.96 -17.72
C ASP A 454 47.38 -22.23 -17.92
N LEU A 455 46.49 -22.05 -18.90
CA LEU A 455 46.31 -22.91 -20.08
C LEU A 455 45.39 -24.14 -20.00
N LEU A 456 44.66 -24.25 -21.13
CA LEU A 456 44.10 -25.44 -21.79
C LEU A 456 42.74 -25.97 -21.31
N GLN A 457 41.69 -25.45 -21.98
CA GLN A 457 40.84 -26.13 -22.98
C GLN A 457 40.28 -27.56 -22.71
N PRO A 458 39.17 -27.90 -23.40
CA PRO A 458 38.08 -28.75 -22.90
C PRO A 458 38.24 -30.22 -23.29
N LEU A 459 37.42 -31.09 -22.69
CA LEU A 459 36.90 -32.31 -23.33
C LEU A 459 35.77 -32.94 -22.50
N LEU A 460 34.75 -33.39 -23.25
CA LEU A 460 33.52 -34.12 -22.91
C LEU A 460 32.31 -33.28 -22.43
#